data_AF-A0A2G6QKB7-F1
#
_entry.id   AF-A0A2G6QKB7-F1
#
_cell.length_a   1.000
_cell.length_b   1.000
_cell.length_c   1.000
_cell.angle_alpha   90.00
_cell.angle_beta   90.00
_cell.angle_gamma   90.00
#
_symmetry.space_group_name_H-M   'P 1'
#
loop_
_entity.id
_entity.type
_entity.pdbx_description
1 polymer ?
#
loop_
_entity_poly.entity_id
_entity_poly.type
_entity_poly.pdbx_seq_one_letter_code
_entity_poly.pdbx_strand_id
1 'polypeptide(L)'
;MSAFKVHIALEEVDFLWDQREVFQFRELWKNNHTLLEISKKLKRKQIEVAALIIDQVDKFKIHNRKMGLGKIGEKSIRNKKKKEIPPYVYIALEEVNFIWKEEDIKRFKDLWKKRFNVEDIANRLGRHQIEIAALILDQFGLEYMLNSLIKTEKRVS
;
A
#
# COMPACT_ATOMS: atom_id res chain seq x y z
N MET A 1 19.47 -17.32 24.54
CA MET A 1 19.22 -16.99 23.11
C MET A 1 17.83 -16.36 23.04
N SER A 2 17.73 -15.04 22.88
CA SER A 2 16.43 -14.42 22.61
C SER A 2 15.99 -14.83 21.21
N ALA A 3 14.82 -15.43 21.07
CA ALA A 3 14.26 -15.75 19.77
C ALA A 3 14.22 -14.46 18.93
N PHE A 4 14.78 -14.49 17.72
CA PHE A 4 14.65 -13.39 16.77
C PHE A 4 13.16 -13.21 16.46
N LYS A 5 12.55 -12.17 17.03
CA LYS A 5 11.14 -11.87 16.79
C LYS A 5 11.04 -10.98 15.55
N VAL A 6 10.43 -11.56 14.53
CA VAL A 6 10.27 -10.97 13.19
C VAL A 6 8.79 -10.72 12.95
N HIS A 7 8.50 -9.63 12.27
CA HIS A 7 7.18 -9.28 11.76
C HIS A 7 7.21 -9.29 10.23
N ILE A 8 6.23 -9.93 9.61
CA ILE A 8 6.04 -9.93 8.16
C ILE A 8 4.94 -8.92 7.85
N ALA A 9 5.30 -7.80 7.23
CA ALA A 9 4.33 -6.77 6.86
C ALA A 9 3.41 -7.28 5.74
N LEU A 10 2.11 -6.96 5.84
CA LEU A 10 1.08 -7.29 4.86
C LEU A 10 0.93 -8.81 4.59
N GLU A 11 1.21 -9.65 5.59
CA GLU A 11 1.16 -11.13 5.48
C GLU A 11 -0.18 -11.66 4.94
N GLU A 12 -1.29 -10.99 5.27
CA GLU A 12 -2.65 -11.39 4.86
C GLU A 12 -3.13 -10.76 3.53
N VAL A 13 -2.26 -10.05 2.81
CA VAL A 13 -2.59 -9.37 1.55
C VAL A 13 -2.30 -10.28 0.36
N ASP A 14 -3.28 -10.43 -0.53
CA ASP A 14 -3.09 -11.13 -1.81
C ASP A 14 -2.46 -10.20 -2.85
N PHE A 15 -1.18 -10.43 -3.12
CA PHE A 15 -0.39 -9.68 -4.11
C PHE A 15 -0.52 -10.19 -5.54
N LEU A 16 -1.24 -11.30 -5.76
CA LEU A 16 -1.39 -11.89 -7.09
C LEU A 16 -2.54 -11.22 -7.84
N TRP A 17 -2.20 -10.59 -8.95
CA TRP A 17 -3.15 -9.95 -9.86
C TRP A 17 -3.15 -10.65 -11.21
N ASP A 18 -4.30 -10.70 -11.87
CA ASP A 18 -4.31 -10.91 -13.31
C ASP A 18 -3.80 -9.63 -13.97
N GLN A 19 -2.87 -9.74 -14.93
CA GLN A 19 -2.33 -8.58 -15.63
C GLN A 19 -3.44 -7.73 -16.28
N ARG A 20 -4.54 -8.36 -16.73
CA ARG A 20 -5.73 -7.67 -17.25
C ARG A 20 -6.44 -6.85 -16.18
N GLU A 21 -6.48 -7.33 -14.93
CA GLU A 21 -6.99 -6.55 -13.79
C GLU A 21 -6.11 -5.32 -13.52
N VAL A 22 -4.79 -5.44 -13.69
CA VAL A 22 -3.87 -4.31 -13.53
C VAL A 22 -4.11 -3.24 -14.60
N PHE A 23 -4.32 -3.64 -15.85
CA PHE A 23 -4.71 -2.70 -16.91
C PHE A 23 -6.06 -2.05 -16.61
N GLN A 24 -7.06 -2.83 -16.20
CA GLN A 24 -8.36 -2.29 -15.81
C GLN A 24 -8.23 -1.32 -14.62
N PHE A 25 -7.41 -1.64 -13.63
CA PHE A 25 -7.09 -0.78 -12.50
C PHE A 25 -6.56 0.58 -12.98
N ARG A 26 -5.59 0.61 -13.92
CA ARG A 26 -5.01 1.85 -14.45
C ARG A 26 -6.07 2.71 -15.15
N GLU A 27 -6.96 2.10 -15.93
CA GLU A 27 -8.08 2.82 -16.57
C GLU A 27 -9.05 3.40 -15.54
N LEU A 28 -9.42 2.64 -14.50
CA LEU A 28 -10.27 3.13 -13.43
C LEU A 28 -9.60 4.28 -12.65
N TRP A 29 -8.30 4.15 -12.39
CA TRP A 29 -7.49 5.16 -11.72
C TRP A 29 -7.46 6.47 -12.50
N LYS A 30 -7.15 6.40 -13.80
CA LYS A 30 -7.13 7.53 -14.74
C LYS A 30 -8.48 8.24 -14.82
N ASN A 31 -9.56 7.48 -14.73
CA ASN A 31 -10.93 7.99 -14.72
C ASN A 31 -11.39 8.47 -13.32
N ASN A 32 -10.48 8.72 -12.38
CA ASN A 32 -10.76 9.24 -11.03
C ASN A 32 -11.72 8.39 -10.17
N HIS A 33 -11.82 7.08 -10.41
CA HIS A 33 -12.64 6.21 -9.56
C HIS A 33 -12.05 6.12 -8.14
N THR A 34 -12.87 6.26 -7.12
CA THR A 34 -12.44 6.11 -5.72
C THR A 34 -11.90 4.71 -5.43
N LEU A 35 -11.07 4.57 -4.39
CA LEU A 35 -10.54 3.28 -3.94
C LEU A 35 -11.66 2.26 -3.69
N LEU A 36 -12.76 2.71 -3.07
CA LEU A 36 -13.94 1.88 -2.83
C LEU A 36 -14.61 1.41 -4.14
N GLU A 37 -14.70 2.26 -5.16
CA GLU A 37 -15.27 1.89 -6.46
C GLU A 37 -14.37 0.90 -7.21
N ILE A 38 -13.05 1.16 -7.21
CA ILE A 38 -12.07 0.25 -7.81
C ILE A 38 -12.13 -1.12 -7.14
N SER A 39 -12.10 -1.14 -5.80
CA SER A 39 -12.22 -2.35 -4.98
C SER A 39 -13.49 -3.14 -5.30
N LYS A 40 -14.64 -2.47 -5.46
CA LYS A 40 -15.90 -3.12 -5.86
C LYS A 40 -15.85 -3.67 -7.29
N LYS A 41 -15.32 -2.90 -8.25
CA LYS A 41 -15.25 -3.30 -9.65
C LYS A 41 -14.32 -4.50 -9.87
N LEU A 42 -13.17 -4.51 -9.20
CA LEU A 42 -12.19 -5.59 -9.26
C LEU A 42 -12.52 -6.75 -8.30
N LYS A 43 -13.52 -6.57 -7.42
CA LYS A 43 -13.92 -7.53 -6.37
C LYS A 43 -12.76 -7.91 -5.43
N ARG A 44 -11.88 -6.95 -5.15
CA ARG A 44 -10.68 -7.08 -4.32
C ARG A 44 -10.82 -6.27 -3.04
N LYS A 45 -10.11 -6.63 -1.98
CA LYS A 45 -10.08 -5.83 -0.75
C LYS A 45 -9.41 -4.49 -1.02
N GLN A 46 -9.83 -3.43 -0.32
CA GLN A 46 -9.23 -2.10 -0.51
C GLN A 46 -7.73 -2.08 -0.16
N ILE A 47 -7.29 -2.91 0.79
CA ILE A 47 -5.87 -3.03 1.15
C ILE A 47 -5.03 -3.63 0.01
N GLU A 48 -5.57 -4.62 -0.71
CA GLU A 48 -4.92 -5.22 -1.89
C GLU A 48 -4.78 -4.16 -3.01
N VAL A 49 -5.85 -3.38 -3.25
CA VAL A 49 -5.82 -2.29 -4.22
C VAL A 49 -4.81 -1.20 -3.81
N ALA A 50 -4.68 -0.90 -2.51
CA ALA A 50 -3.70 0.06 -2.04
C ALA A 50 -2.26 -0.43 -2.14
N ALA A 51 -1.99 -1.71 -1.88
CA ALA A 51 -0.71 -2.31 -2.16
C ALA A 51 -0.36 -2.18 -3.66
N LEU A 52 -1.33 -2.43 -4.55
CA LEU A 52 -1.16 -2.20 -5.98
C LEU A 52 -0.90 -0.72 -6.31
N ILE A 53 -1.57 0.23 -5.66
CA ILE A 53 -1.30 1.67 -5.85
C ILE A 53 0.14 2.02 -5.49
N ILE A 54 0.63 1.56 -4.32
CA ILE A 54 2.00 1.80 -3.87
C ILE A 54 3.00 1.30 -4.93
N ASP A 55 2.80 0.07 -5.40
CA ASP A 55 3.63 -0.55 -6.45
C ASP A 55 3.57 0.20 -7.79
N GLN A 56 2.38 0.60 -8.25
CA GLN A 56 2.21 1.29 -9.53
C GLN A 56 2.74 2.73 -9.51
N VAL A 57 2.73 3.40 -8.35
CA VAL A 57 3.36 4.72 -8.17
C VAL A 57 4.88 4.59 -8.24
N ASP A 58 5.46 3.63 -7.52
CA ASP A 58 6.91 3.37 -7.51
C ASP A 58 7.44 3.04 -8.91
N LYS A 59 6.69 2.25 -9.68
CA LYS A 59 7.01 1.90 -11.07
C LYS A 59 6.65 2.99 -12.09
N PHE A 60 6.26 4.19 -11.64
CA PHE A 60 5.82 5.32 -12.48
C PHE A 60 4.72 4.97 -13.50
N LYS A 61 3.87 3.98 -13.19
CA LYS A 61 2.76 3.52 -14.06
C LYS A 61 1.48 4.31 -13.85
N ILE A 62 1.34 4.95 -12.69
CA ILE A 62 0.24 5.86 -12.37
C ILE A 62 0.80 7.13 -11.74
N HIS A 63 0.04 8.23 -11.85
CA HIS A 63 0.40 9.52 -11.29
C HIS A 63 -0.65 9.98 -10.27
N ASN A 64 -0.29 11.00 -9.50
CA ASN A 64 -1.22 11.72 -8.62
C ASN A 64 -2.43 12.23 -9.41
N ARG A 65 -3.58 12.21 -8.75
CA ARG A 65 -4.86 12.62 -9.32
C ARG A 65 -5.58 13.57 -8.38
N LYS A 66 -6.40 14.48 -8.92
CA LYS A 66 -7.06 15.56 -8.17
C LYS A 66 -7.85 15.10 -6.94
N MET A 67 -8.35 13.87 -6.94
CA MET A 67 -9.20 13.34 -5.86
C MET A 67 -8.45 12.45 -4.85
N GLY A 68 -7.14 12.24 -5.00
CA GLY A 68 -6.38 11.30 -4.16
C GLY A 68 -7.00 9.89 -4.19
N LEU A 69 -7.17 9.21 -3.06
CA LEU A 69 -7.84 7.89 -3.03
C LEU A 69 -9.39 7.97 -3.03
N GLY A 70 -9.98 9.14 -2.81
CA GLY A 70 -11.43 9.30 -2.72
C GLY A 70 -12.05 8.64 -1.48
N LYS A 71 -13.33 8.26 -1.53
CA LYS A 71 -14.03 7.62 -0.39
C LYS A 71 -13.44 6.24 -0.07
N ILE A 72 -13.10 6.05 1.20
CA ILE A 72 -12.88 4.74 1.83
C ILE A 72 -14.22 4.31 2.44
N GLY A 73 -14.56 3.03 2.39
CA GLY A 73 -15.76 2.53 3.05
C GLY A 73 -15.49 1.25 3.83
N GLU A 74 -16.23 1.03 4.92
CA GLU A 74 -16.12 -0.14 5.81
C GLU A 74 -16.61 -1.46 5.20
N LYS A 75 -17.04 -1.45 3.92
CA LYS A 75 -17.63 -2.65 3.32
C LYS A 75 -16.54 -3.72 3.11
N SER A 76 -16.59 -4.75 3.95
CA SER A 76 -15.81 -5.98 3.80
C SER A 76 -16.23 -6.68 2.51
N ILE A 77 -15.46 -6.47 1.45
CA ILE A 77 -15.56 -7.28 0.24
C ILE A 77 -15.00 -8.66 0.61
N ARG A 78 -15.87 -9.65 0.77
CA ARG A 78 -15.44 -11.06 0.78
C ARG A 78 -14.84 -11.35 -0.58
N ASN A 79 -13.57 -11.75 -0.63
CA ASN A 79 -12.90 -12.12 -1.87
C ASN A 79 -13.60 -13.37 -2.42
N LYS A 80 -14.49 -13.19 -3.40
CA LYS A 80 -15.35 -14.25 -3.96
C LYS A 80 -14.69 -15.00 -5.12
N LYS A 81 -13.49 -14.60 -5.54
CA LYS A 81 -12.78 -15.32 -6.61
C LYS A 81 -12.25 -16.64 -6.06
N LYS A 82 -12.57 -17.75 -6.75
CA LYS A 82 -11.80 -18.99 -6.62
C LYS A 82 -10.34 -18.65 -6.95
N LYS A 83 -9.39 -19.21 -6.18
CA LYS A 83 -7.94 -19.07 -6.37
C LYS A 83 -7.47 -19.81 -7.63
N GLU A 84 -8.07 -19.52 -8.78
CA GLU A 84 -7.50 -19.94 -10.05
C GLU A 84 -6.40 -18.94 -10.39
N ILE A 85 -5.18 -19.45 -10.55
CA ILE A 85 -4.03 -18.64 -10.91
C ILE A 85 -4.29 -18.08 -12.32
N PRO A 86 -4.28 -16.75 -12.51
CA PRO A 86 -4.55 -16.17 -13.81
C PRO A 86 -3.45 -16.57 -14.80
N PRO A 87 -3.78 -16.69 -16.10
CA PRO A 87 -2.80 -17.08 -17.12
C PRO A 87 -1.66 -16.05 -17.27
N TYR A 88 -1.89 -14.79 -16.90
CA TYR A 88 -0.90 -13.73 -16.85
C TYR A 88 -0.86 -13.14 -15.45
N VAL A 89 0.11 -13.57 -14.66
CA VAL A 89 0.27 -13.14 -13.26
C VAL A 89 1.08 -11.85 -13.20
N TYR A 90 0.57 -10.90 -12.44
CA TYR A 90 1.29 -9.72 -11.97
C TYR A 90 1.43 -9.80 -10.45
N ILE A 91 2.65 -9.65 -9.93
CA ILE A 91 2.91 -9.65 -8.48
C ILE A 91 3.12 -8.20 -8.04
N ALA A 92 2.19 -7.67 -7.26
CA ALA A 92 2.33 -6.34 -6.67
C ALA A 92 3.40 -6.36 -5.57
N LEU A 93 4.26 -5.33 -5.52
CA LEU A 93 5.32 -5.20 -4.51
C LEU A 93 6.33 -6.37 -4.52
N GLU A 94 6.59 -6.95 -5.68
CA GLU A 94 7.49 -8.10 -5.86
C GLU A 94 8.91 -7.85 -5.30
N GLU A 95 9.43 -6.64 -5.47
CA GLU A 95 10.79 -6.25 -5.04
C GLU A 95 10.87 -5.75 -3.59
N VAL A 96 9.77 -5.83 -2.82
CA VAL A 96 9.68 -5.21 -1.48
C VAL A 96 10.10 -6.19 -0.40
N ASN A 97 11.03 -5.79 0.47
CA ASN A 97 11.37 -6.57 1.66
C ASN A 97 10.35 -6.33 2.78
N PHE A 98 9.44 -7.30 2.97
CA PHE A 98 8.41 -7.27 4.01
C PHE A 98 8.89 -7.72 5.41
N ILE A 99 10.15 -8.14 5.54
CA ILE A 99 10.69 -8.67 6.79
C ILE A 99 11.20 -7.51 7.66
N TRP A 100 10.64 -7.41 8.86
CA TRP A 100 10.96 -6.39 9.84
C TRP A 100 11.37 -7.01 11.17
N LYS A 101 12.43 -6.48 11.77
CA LYS A 101 12.75 -6.76 13.18
C LYS A 101 11.81 -5.95 14.06
N GLU A 102 11.42 -6.48 15.22
CA GLU A 102 10.60 -5.73 16.17
C GLU A 102 11.26 -4.41 16.61
N GLU A 103 12.58 -4.38 16.71
CA GLU A 103 13.35 -3.18 17.04
C GLU A 103 13.21 -2.10 15.96
N ASP A 104 13.25 -2.49 14.69
CA ASP A 104 13.04 -1.59 13.55
C ASP A 104 11.60 -1.05 13.54
N ILE A 105 10.61 -1.86 13.91
CA ILE A 105 9.21 -1.41 14.06
C ILE A 105 9.07 -0.43 15.21
N LYS A 106 9.70 -0.68 16.36
CA LYS A 106 9.70 0.25 17.50
C LYS A 106 10.34 1.59 17.10
N ARG A 107 11.47 1.53 16.41
CA ARG A 107 12.19 2.72 15.89
C ARG A 107 11.36 3.47 14.86
N PHE A 108 10.75 2.76 13.92
CA PHE A 108 9.79 3.31 12.97
C PHE A 108 8.66 4.05 13.69
N LYS A 109 8.01 3.43 14.68
CA LYS A 109 6.92 4.04 15.46
C LYS A 109 7.37 5.29 16.21
N ASP A 110 8.58 5.31 16.75
CA ASP A 110 9.16 6.51 17.40
C ASP A 110 9.38 7.65 16.39
N LEU A 111 10.04 7.37 15.27
CA LEU A 111 10.26 8.35 14.20
C LEU A 111 8.91 8.88 13.64
N TRP A 112 7.94 7.98 13.49
CA TRP A 112 6.62 8.34 13.02
C TRP A 112 5.89 9.26 14.00
N LYS A 113 5.93 8.97 15.31
CA LYS A 113 5.38 9.85 16.36
C LYS A 113 6.03 11.24 16.36
N LYS A 114 7.32 11.31 16.04
CA LYS A 114 8.08 12.56 15.87
C LYS A 114 7.76 13.31 14.56
N ARG A 115 6.86 12.78 13.73
CA ARG A 115 6.38 13.38 12.47
C ARG A 115 7.46 13.54 11.40
N PHE A 116 8.47 12.67 11.40
CA PHE A 116 9.38 12.54 10.25
C PHE A 116 8.60 12.11 9.01
N ASN A 117 9.03 12.58 7.84
CA ASN A 117 8.42 12.17 6.57
C ASN A 117 8.92 10.76 6.17
N VAL A 118 8.30 10.16 5.14
CA VAL A 118 8.62 8.79 4.70
C VAL A 118 10.08 8.66 4.25
N GLU A 119 10.60 9.67 3.54
CA GLU A 119 11.99 9.68 3.05
C GLU A 119 13.00 9.73 4.20
N ASP A 120 12.78 10.60 5.19
CA ASP A 120 13.62 10.69 6.39
C ASP A 120 13.63 9.38 7.18
N ILE A 121 12.48 8.74 7.30
CA ILE A 121 12.34 7.46 7.99
C ILE A 121 13.08 6.36 7.22
N ALA A 122 12.89 6.30 5.91
CA ALA A 122 13.56 5.35 5.02
C ALA A 122 15.08 5.46 5.14
N ASN A 123 15.61 6.69 5.05
CA ASN A 123 17.04 6.97 5.17
C ASN A 123 17.60 6.57 6.55
N ARG A 124 16.86 6.82 7.63
CA ARG A 124 17.30 6.48 9.01
C ARG A 124 17.27 4.99 9.31
N LEU A 125 16.37 4.24 8.66
CA LEU A 125 16.25 2.79 8.79
C LEU A 125 17.09 2.04 7.76
N GLY A 126 17.66 2.73 6.76
CA GLY A 126 18.40 2.10 5.67
C GLY A 126 17.51 1.21 4.80
N ARG A 127 16.28 1.65 4.54
CA ARG A 127 15.22 0.89 3.85
C ARG A 127 14.68 1.70 2.68
N HIS A 128 14.03 1.04 1.73
CA HIS A 128 13.43 1.74 0.59
C HIS A 128 12.14 2.48 1.02
N GLN A 129 11.82 3.61 0.39
CA GLN A 129 10.60 4.37 0.73
C GLN A 129 9.32 3.52 0.57
N ILE A 130 9.31 2.62 -0.42
CA ILE A 130 8.18 1.70 -0.65
C ILE A 130 7.97 0.72 0.51
N GLU A 131 9.03 0.28 1.17
CA GLU A 131 8.97 -0.63 2.32
C GLU A 131 8.37 0.10 3.53
N ILE A 132 8.70 1.38 3.68
CA ILE A 132 8.08 2.25 4.69
C ILE A 132 6.60 2.45 4.37
N ALA A 133 6.24 2.70 3.11
CA ALA A 133 4.84 2.83 2.69
C ALA A 133 4.03 1.54 2.95
N ALA A 134 4.60 0.37 2.64
CA ALA A 134 4.01 -0.93 2.94
C ALA A 134 3.85 -1.16 4.45
N LEU A 135 4.87 -0.79 5.26
CA LEU A 135 4.80 -0.89 6.72
C LEU A 135 3.75 0.08 7.31
N ILE A 136 3.58 1.27 6.75
CA ILE A 136 2.51 2.21 7.15
C ILE A 136 1.14 1.60 6.85
N LEU A 137 0.97 1.05 5.64
CA LEU A 137 -0.27 0.39 5.24
C LEU A 137 -0.61 -0.78 6.17
N ASP A 138 0.39 -1.56 6.55
CA ASP A 138 0.27 -2.68 7.48
C ASP A 138 -0.08 -2.25 8.92
N GLN A 139 0.66 -1.30 9.48
CA GLN A 139 0.55 -0.93 10.90
C GLN A 139 -0.62 0.01 11.21
N PHE A 140 -1.03 0.84 10.25
CA PHE A 140 -2.02 1.90 10.48
C PHE A 140 -3.23 1.82 9.54
N GLY A 141 -3.19 0.98 8.51
CA GLY A 141 -4.27 0.84 7.55
C GLY A 141 -4.42 2.04 6.59
N LEU A 142 -5.44 1.92 5.74
CA LEU A 142 -5.72 2.83 4.62
C LEU A 142 -6.04 4.26 5.05
N GLU A 143 -6.86 4.39 6.09
CA GLU A 143 -7.36 5.69 6.56
C GLU A 143 -6.20 6.57 7.06
N TYR A 144 -5.23 5.95 7.70
CA TYR A 144 -4.12 6.65 8.29
C TYR A 144 -3.03 7.01 7.25
N MET A 145 -2.75 6.11 6.30
CA MET A 145 -1.84 6.37 5.17
C MET A 145 -2.29 7.59 4.34
N LEU A 146 -3.60 7.84 4.25
CA LEU A 146 -4.12 8.98 3.51
C LEU A 146 -3.99 10.31 4.22
N ASN A 147 -4.23 10.30 5.54
CA ASN A 147 -4.14 11.50 6.35
C ASN A 147 -2.69 12.05 6.45
N SER A 148 -1.68 11.20 6.24
CA SER A 148 -0.28 11.63 6.13
C SER A 148 0.06 12.21 4.75
N LEU A 149 -0.47 11.64 3.66
CA LEU A 149 -0.25 12.13 2.28
C LEU A 149 -0.96 13.47 1.98
N ILE A 150 -2.14 13.71 2.57
CA ILE A 150 -2.88 14.97 2.36
C ILE A 150 -2.24 16.14 3.12
N LYS A 151 -1.54 15.89 4.24
CA LYS A 151 -0.88 16.95 5.03
C LYS A 151 0.44 17.40 4.45
N THR A 152 1.06 16.64 3.55
CA THR A 152 2.26 17.08 2.81
C THR A 152 1.93 18.13 1.75
N GLU A 153 0.72 18.15 1.17
CA GLU A 153 0.32 19.19 0.21
C GLU A 153 0.09 20.58 0.85
N LYS A 154 -0.19 20.66 2.15
CA LYS A 154 -0.28 21.94 2.88
C LYS A 154 1.07 22.52 3.34
N ARG A 155 2.20 21.94 2.91
CA ARG A 155 3.56 22.39 3.30
C ARG A 155 4.35 23.01 2.14
N VAL A 156 3.65 23.52 1.12
CA VAL A 156 4.21 24.48 0.16
C VAL A 156 3.18 25.60 -0.01
N SER A 157 3.19 26.53 0.92
CA SER A 157 2.62 27.88 0.80
C SER A 157 3.38 28.80 1.72
#